data_AF-A0A967QKF7-F1
#
_entry.id   AF-A0A967QKF7-F1
#
_cell.length_a   1.000
_cell.length_b   1.000
_cell.length_c   1.000
_cell.angle_alpha   90.00
_cell.angle_beta   90.00
_cell.angle_gamma   90.00
#
_symmetry.space_group_name_H-M   'P 1'
#
loop_
_entity.id
_entity.type
_entity.pdbx_description
1 polymer ?
#
loop_
_entity_poly.entity_id
_entity_poly.type
_entity_poly.pdbx_seq_one_letter_code
_entity_poly.pdbx_strand_id
1 'polypeptide(L)' 'SHDIAYALATPDVRILAPIPGRSAIGVEVPNRRRQLITLGDILRSPEAKEATHPLEVGLGMDISGA' A
#
# COMPACT_ATOMS: atom_id res chain seq x y z
N SER A 1 0.77 -12.55 23.18
CA SER A 1 0.32 -12.17 21.81
C SER A 1 -0.76 -11.08 21.84
N HIS A 2 -1.64 -11.05 22.84
CA HIS A 2 -2.65 -9.99 23.00
C HIS A 2 -2.08 -8.62 23.47
N ASP A 3 -0.84 -8.56 23.95
CA ASP A 3 -0.31 -7.34 24.61
C ASP A 3 0.31 -6.32 23.65
N ILE A 4 0.82 -6.74 22.49
CA ILE A 4 1.44 -5.80 21.51
C ILE A 4 0.37 -4.97 20.80
N ALA A 5 -0.76 -5.58 20.44
CA ALA A 5 -1.89 -4.88 19.82
C ALA A 5 -2.52 -3.86 20.78
N TYR A 6 -2.56 -4.17 22.09
CA TYR A 6 -3.08 -3.28 23.12
C TYR A 6 -2.14 -2.10 23.42
N ALA A 7 -0.83 -2.34 23.48
CA ALA A 7 0.18 -1.29 23.70
C ALA A 7 0.29 -0.30 22.52
N LEU A 8 -0.05 -0.73 21.29
CA LEU A 8 -0.04 0.10 20.08
C LEU A 8 -1.37 0.85 19.82
N ALA A 9 -2.41 0.59 20.62
CA ALA A 9 -3.68 1.33 20.67
C ALA A 9 -4.25 1.77 19.31
N THR A 10 -4.07 0.95 18.27
CA THR A 10 -4.60 1.26 16.93
C THR A 10 -5.09 -0.04 16.29
N PRO A 11 -6.41 -0.21 16.07
CA PRO A 11 -6.99 -1.42 15.49
C PRO A 11 -6.58 -1.70 14.03
N ASP A 12 -5.80 -0.81 13.40
CA ASP A 12 -5.48 -0.86 11.96
C ASP A 12 -4.04 -1.30 11.63
N VAL A 13 -3.25 -1.76 12.61
CA VAL A 13 -1.87 -2.23 12.35
C VAL A 13 -1.90 -3.68 11.85
N ARG A 14 -1.32 -3.95 10.67
CA ARG A 14 -1.23 -5.30 10.08
C ARG A 14 0.17 -5.88 10.29
N ILE A 15 0.25 -7.01 10.98
CA ILE A 15 1.50 -7.75 11.18
C ILE A 15 1.61 -8.81 10.08
N LEU A 16 2.68 -8.74 9.30
CA LEU A 16 3.00 -9.70 8.25
C LEU A 16 3.92 -10.81 8.80
N ALA A 17 3.88 -11.97 8.13
CA ALA A 17 4.75 -13.10 8.42
C ALA A 17 6.24 -12.71 8.34
N PRO A 18 7.16 -13.52 8.91
CA PRO A 18 8.59 -13.23 8.89
C PRO A 18 9.08 -12.99 7.46
N ILE A 19 9.87 -11.92 7.28
CA ILE A 19 10.40 -11.57 5.96
C ILE A 19 11.34 -12.71 5.53
N PRO A 20 11.09 -13.39 4.39
CA PRO A 20 11.93 -14.50 3.95
C PRO A 20 13.41 -14.11 3.89
N GLY A 21 14.27 -14.85 4.59
CA GLY A 21 15.72 -14.60 4.64
C GLY A 21 16.18 -13.48 5.58
N ARG A 22 15.29 -12.87 6.38
CA ARG A 22 15.66 -11.90 7.43
C ARG A 22 14.99 -12.25 8.76
N SER A 23 15.70 -12.09 9.87
CA SER A 23 15.14 -12.21 11.23
C SER A 23 14.33 -10.95 11.60
N ALA A 24 13.37 -10.58 10.77
CA ALA A 24 12.54 -9.38 10.91
C ALA A 24 11.07 -9.69 10.64
N ILE A 25 10.19 -8.98 11.35
CA ILE A 25 8.73 -9.03 11.19
C ILE A 25 8.30 -7.76 10.45
N GLY A 26 7.50 -7.92 9.40
CA GLY A 26 6.89 -6.78 8.70
C GLY A 26 5.71 -6.24 9.51
N VAL A 27 5.68 -4.93 9.73
CA VAL A 27 4.56 -4.25 10.38
C VAL A 27 4.11 -3.10 9.47
N GLU A 28 2.88 -3.18 8.96
CA GLU A 28 2.25 -2.11 8.20
C GLU A 28 1.42 -1.25 9.14
N VAL A 29 1.77 0.04 9.20
CA VAL A 29 1.03 1.05 9.96
C VAL A 29 0.30 1.95 8.97
N PRO A 30 -1.01 2.14 9.09
CA PRO A 30 -1.73 3.03 8.20
C PRO A 30 -1.20 4.46 8.34
N ASN A 31 -1.12 5.16 7.22
CA ASN A 31 -0.78 6.58 7.23
C ASN A 31 -1.81 7.37 8.04
N ARG A 32 -1.34 8.23 8.96
CA ARG A 32 -2.20 9.11 9.78
C ARG A 32 -3.16 9.96 8.94
N ARG A 33 -2.73 10.35 7.74
CA ARG A 33 -3.56 11.02 6.74
C ARG A 33 -3.43 10.24 5.42
N ARG A 34 -4.48 9.50 5.07
CA ARG A 34 -4.54 8.79 3.79
C ARG A 34 -4.67 9.79 2.65
N GLN A 35 -3.86 9.63 1.61
CA GLN A 35 -4.02 10.38 0.37
C GLN A 35 -5.06 9.68 -0.48
N LEU A 36 -6.06 10.44 -0.96
CA LEU A 36 -7.02 9.92 -1.93
C LEU A 36 -6.34 9.86 -3.29
N ILE A 37 -6.30 8.67 -3.89
CA ILE A 37 -5.85 8.49 -5.27
C ILE A 37 -7.07 8.45 -6.17
N THR A 38 -7.15 9.39 -7.09
CA THR A 38 -8.27 9.48 -8.04
C THR A 38 -7.92 8.75 -9.34
N LEU A 39 -8.94 8.32 -10.08
CA LEU A 39 -8.73 7.78 -11.42
C LEU A 39 -7.97 8.77 -12.32
N GLY A 40 -8.21 10.07 -12.16
CA GLY A 40 -7.48 11.10 -12.90
C GLY A 40 -5.98 11.12 -12.59
N ASP A 41 -5.57 10.75 -11.39
CA ASP A 41 -4.15 10.67 -11.03
C ASP A 41 -3.49 9.50 -11.76
N ILE A 42 -4.19 8.37 -11.84
CA ILE A 42 -3.74 7.18 -12.57
C ILE A 42 -3.67 7.46 -14.08
N LEU A 43 -4.72 8.05 -14.68
CA LEU A 43 -4.75 8.32 -16.13
C LEU A 43 -3.77 9.41 -16.58
N ARG A 44 -3.22 10.19 -15.65
CA ARG A 44 -2.19 11.20 -15.93
C ARG A 44 -0.77 10.66 -15.74
N SER A 45 -0.61 9.43 -15.24
CA SER A 45 0.69 8.81 -15.00
C SER A 45 1.44 8.55 -16.32
N PRO A 46 2.79 8.47 -16.30
CA PRO A 46 3.57 8.07 -17.46
C PRO A 46 3.13 6.73 -18.04
N GLU A 47 2.86 5.74 -17.18
CA GLU A 47 2.44 4.39 -17.56
C GLU A 47 1.12 4.43 -18.33
N ALA A 48 0.15 5.21 -17.87
CA ALA A 48 -1.13 5.37 -18.55
C ALA A 48 -1.02 6.12 -19.89
N LYS A 49 0.01 6.95 -20.07
CA LYS A 49 0.27 7.66 -21.35
C LYS A 49 1.00 6.78 -22.35
N GLU A 50 1.82 5.86 -21.88
CA GLU A 50 2.56 4.88 -22.69
C GLU A 50 1.74 3.64 -23.01
N ALA A 51 0.60 3.45 -22.33
CA ALA A 51 -0.39 2.43 -22.59
C ALA A 51 -0.87 2.47 -24.06
N THR A 52 -0.61 1.40 -24.80
CA THR A 52 -0.99 1.27 -26.22
C THR A 52 -2.05 0.20 -26.45
N HIS A 53 -2.29 -0.66 -25.47
CA HIS A 53 -3.24 -1.75 -25.63
C HIS A 53 -4.66 -1.25 -25.33
N PRO A 54 -5.65 -1.48 -26.21
CA PRO A 54 -7.01 -0.98 -26.04
C PRO A 54 -7.77 -1.56 -24.83
N LEU A 55 -7.14 -2.45 -24.06
CA LEU A 55 -7.72 -3.13 -22.90
C LEU A 55 -6.89 -2.89 -21.62
N GLU A 56 -5.97 -1.92 -21.62
CA GLU A 56 -5.29 -1.50 -20.40
C GLU A 56 -6.25 -0.79 -19.45
N VAL A 57 -6.10 -1.05 -18.15
CA VAL A 57 -6.98 -0.53 -17.09
C VAL A 57 -6.15 -0.02 -15.93
N GLY A 58 -6.43 1.19 -15.48
CA GLY A 58 -5.86 1.75 -14.25
C GLY A 58 -6.51 1.15 -13.01
N LEU A 59 -5.73 0.46 -12.17
CA LEU A 59 -6.21 -0.14 -10.92
C LEU A 59 -6.03 0.77 -9.70
N GLY A 60 -4.89 1.49 -9.64
CA GLY A 60 -4.52 2.28 -8.47
C GLY A 60 -3.02 2.50 -8.40
N MET A 61 -2.55 2.93 -7.23
CA MET A 61 -1.15 3.22 -6.93
C MET A 61 -0.65 2.22 -5.88
N ASP A 62 0.58 1.74 -6.06
CA ASP A 62 1.21 0.80 -5.13
C ASP A 62 1.51 1.46 -3.77
N ILE A 63 1.84 0.66 -2.74
CA ILE A 63 2.24 1.12 -1.40
C ILE A 63 3.45 2.06 -1.43
N SER A 64 4.26 1.98 -2.49
CA SER A 64 5.43 2.83 -2.73
C SER A 64 5.08 4.22 -3.25
N GLY A 65 3.85 4.45 -3.73
CA GLY A 65 3.40 5.74 -4.23
C GLY A 65 3.92 6.12 -5.62
N ALA A 66 4.47 5.16 -6.37
CA ALA A 66 4.87 5.34 -7.77
C ALA A 66 3.64 5.29 -8.70
#